data_AF-A0A842V2T5-F1
#
_entry.id   AF-A0A842V2T5-F1
#
_cell.length_a   1.000
_cell.length_b   1.000
_cell.length_c   1.000
_cell.angle_alpha   90.00
_cell.angle_beta   90.00
_cell.angle_gamma   90.00
#
_symmetry.space_group_name_H-M   'P 1'
#
loop_
_entity.id
_entity.type
_entity.pdbx_description
1 polymer ?
#
loop_
_entity_poly.entity_id
_entity_poly.type
_entity_poly.pdbx_seq_one_letter_code
_entity_poly.pdbx_strand_id
1 'polypeptide(L)' 'MQILRNTGLEAYKKASKMTRQGIMDLLAKKGLTGRGGAGFPTAKKWEFVLNQDSDQKYVICNADEGEPGTF' A
#
# COMPACT_ATOMS: atom_id res chain seq x y z
N MET A 1 -18.18 0.23 6.83
CA MET A 1 -17.72 1.45 7.53
C MET A 1 -17.38 1.22 9.02
N GLN A 2 -16.91 0.02 9.40
CA GLN A 2 -16.68 -0.38 10.80
C GLN A 2 -15.20 -0.75 11.08
N ILE A 3 -14.36 -0.84 10.03
CA ILE A 3 -12.94 -1.20 10.13
C ILE A 3 -12.10 -0.10 10.83
N LEU A 4 -12.50 1.18 10.73
CA LEU A 4 -11.82 2.28 11.42
C LEU A 4 -12.06 2.32 12.95
N ARG A 5 -13.00 1.53 13.48
CA ARG A 5 -13.41 1.63 14.89
C ARG A 5 -12.62 0.73 15.84
N ASN A 6 -12.06 -0.38 15.37
CA ASN A 6 -11.50 -1.40 16.27
C ASN A 6 -9.96 -1.35 16.44
N THR A 7 -9.24 -0.48 15.71
CA THR A 7 -7.76 -0.39 15.78
C THR A 7 -7.21 1.05 15.91
N GLY A 8 -8.06 2.08 16.03
CA GLY A 8 -7.64 3.42 16.45
C GLY A 8 -6.65 4.17 15.55
N LEU A 9 -6.57 3.85 14.26
CA LEU A 9 -5.57 4.42 13.32
C LEU A 9 -4.10 4.24 13.77
N GLU A 10 -3.82 3.29 14.67
CA GLU A 10 -2.47 3.14 15.25
C GLU A 10 -1.39 2.86 14.19
N ALA A 11 -1.72 2.05 13.18
CA ALA A 11 -0.83 1.80 12.04
C ALA A 11 -0.52 3.09 11.27
N TYR A 12 -1.53 3.96 11.07
CA TYR A 12 -1.34 5.25 10.42
C TYR A 12 -0.47 6.18 11.28
N LYS A 13 -0.75 6.31 12.59
CA LYS A 13 0.04 7.13 13.53
C LYS A 13 1.51 6.69 13.58
N LYS A 14 1.76 5.39 13.47
CA LYS A 14 3.12 4.83 13.39
C LYS A 14 3.76 5.19 12.05
N ALA A 15 3.07 4.93 10.93
CA ALA A 15 3.59 5.20 9.59
C ALA A 15 3.86 6.68 9.34
N SER A 16 3.02 7.59 9.87
CA SER A 16 3.17 9.04 9.70
C SER A 16 4.42 9.61 10.39
N LYS A 17 5.03 8.85 11.31
CA LYS A 17 6.30 9.20 11.99
C LYS A 17 7.52 8.53 11.35
N MET A 18 7.33 7.69 10.34
CA MET A 18 8.42 7.00 9.65
C MET A 18 8.88 7.81 8.43
N THR A 19 10.14 7.63 8.04
CA THR A 19 10.61 8.12 6.74
C THR A 19 10.00 7.30 5.62
N ARG A 20 9.90 7.88 4.41
CA ARG A 20 9.43 7.17 3.21
C ARG A 20 10.23 5.88 2.98
N GLN A 21 11.55 5.97 3.07
CA GLN A 21 12.43 4.79 2.96
C GLN A 21 12.16 3.75 4.04
N GLY A 22 11.96 4.17 5.29
CA GLY A 22 11.62 3.24 6.37
C GLY A 22 10.31 2.49 6.15
N ILE A 23 9.32 3.12 5.51
CA ILE A 23 8.08 2.44 5.08
C ILE A 23 8.39 1.44 3.98
N MET A 24 9.25 1.79 3.01
CA MET A 24 9.63 0.90 1.92
C MET A 24 10.34 -0.37 2.43
N ASP A 25 11.32 -0.20 3.33
CA ASP A 25 12.08 -1.29 3.91
C ASP A 25 11.17 -2.22 4.73
N LEU A 26 10.20 -1.64 5.46
CA LEU A 26 9.20 -2.41 6.20
C LEU A 26 8.34 -3.25 5.25
N LEU A 27 7.82 -2.66 4.17
CA LEU A 27 7.00 -3.37 3.19
C LEU A 27 7.79 -4.48 2.47
N ALA A 28 9.04 -4.21 2.10
CA ALA A 28 9.93 -5.17 1.47
C ALA A 28 10.21 -6.35 2.41
N LYS A 29 10.58 -6.06 3.67
CA LYS A 29 10.80 -7.08 4.71
C LYS A 29 9.57 -7.94 4.98
N LYS A 30 8.36 -7.38 4.83
CA LYS A 30 7.10 -8.10 5.03
C LYS A 30 6.63 -8.87 3.79
N GLY A 31 7.29 -8.69 2.64
CA GLY A 31 6.97 -9.43 1.42
C GLY A 31 5.54 -9.21 0.92
N LEU A 32 4.95 -8.03 1.17
CA LEU A 32 3.59 -7.76 0.72
C LEU A 32 3.51 -7.75 -0.81
N THR A 33 2.70 -8.63 -1.37
CA THR A 33 2.42 -8.70 -2.81
C THR A 33 1.04 -8.13 -3.13
N GLY A 34 0.88 -7.64 -4.36
CA GLY A 34 -0.40 -7.20 -4.88
C GLY A 34 -1.41 -8.35 -4.88
N ARG A 35 -2.63 -8.09 -4.39
CA ARG A 35 -3.68 -9.09 -4.19
C ARG A 35 -4.67 -9.22 -5.33
N GLY A 36 -4.63 -8.33 -6.32
CA GLY A 36 -5.45 -8.42 -7.54
C GLY A 36 -4.91 -9.39 -8.60
N GLY A 37 -4.40 -10.55 -8.20
CA GLY A 37 -3.96 -11.61 -9.12
C GLY A 37 -2.49 -11.54 -9.58
N ALA A 38 -1.99 -10.39 -10.03
CA ALA A 38 -0.65 -10.29 -10.63
C ALA A 38 0.52 -10.59 -9.67
N GLY A 39 0.31 -10.57 -8.35
CA GLY A 39 1.31 -10.97 -7.35
C GLY A 39 2.55 -10.06 -7.27
N PHE A 40 2.57 -8.91 -7.94
CA PHE A 40 3.75 -8.04 -7.99
C PHE A 40 4.13 -7.50 -6.59
N PRO A 41 5.43 -7.42 -6.22
CA PRO A 41 5.84 -6.90 -4.92
C PRO A 41 5.41 -5.43 -4.72
N THR A 42 4.64 -5.19 -3.65
CA THR A 42 4.08 -3.85 -3.36
C THR A 42 5.18 -2.84 -3.08
N ALA A 43 6.22 -3.25 -2.36
CA ALA A 43 7.36 -2.39 -2.06
C ALA A 43 8.04 -1.89 -3.36
N LYS A 44 8.35 -2.81 -4.29
CA LYS A 44 8.97 -2.45 -5.57
C LYS A 44 8.09 -1.50 -6.40
N LYS A 45 6.76 -1.72 -6.41
CA LYS A 45 5.82 -0.84 -7.13
C LYS A 45 5.83 0.57 -6.57
N TRP A 46 5.82 0.72 -5.25
CA TRP A 46 5.80 2.02 -4.59
C TRP A 46 7.15 2.74 -4.70
N GLU A 47 8.26 2.01 -4.69
CA GLU A 47 9.60 2.57 -4.91
C GLU A 47 9.73 3.20 -6.30
N PHE A 48 9.18 2.56 -7.34
CA PHE A 48 9.15 3.15 -8.69
C PHE A 48 8.46 4.52 -8.70
N VAL A 49 7.33 4.64 -7.99
CA VAL A 49 6.58 5.90 -7.86
C VAL A 49 7.35 6.91 -7.01
N LEU A 50 7.99 6.47 -5.92
CA LEU A 50 8.78 7.34 -5.05
C LEU A 50 9.93 8.00 -5.81
N ASN A 51 10.60 7.24 -6.66
CA ASN A 51 11.76 7.67 -7.43
C ASN A 51 11.42 8.53 -8.66
N GLN A 52 10.14 8.70 -9.01
CA GLN A 52 9.75 9.66 -10.04
C GLN A 52 9.80 11.09 -9.49
N ASP A 53 10.38 12.01 -10.26
CA ASP A 53 10.33 13.44 -9.98
C ASP A 53 8.98 14.00 -10.43
N SER A 54 8.16 14.39 -9.46
CA SER A 54 6.82 14.95 -9.69
C SER A 54 6.32 15.62 -8.42
N ASP A 55 5.80 16.84 -8.57
CA ASP A 55 5.17 17.61 -7.49
C ASP A 55 3.88 16.94 -6.98
N GLN A 56 3.18 16.20 -7.86
CA GLN A 56 1.93 15.54 -7.54
C GLN A 56 1.99 14.04 -7.83
N LYS A 57 1.53 13.25 -6.87
CA LYS A 57 1.44 11.79 -6.96
C LYS A 57 0.05 11.34 -6.50
N TYR A 58 -0.44 10.26 -7.08
CA TYR A 58 -1.79 9.75 -6.81
C TYR A 58 -1.75 8.35 -6.23
N VAL A 59 -2.76 8.03 -5.42
CA VAL A 59 -3.03 6.68 -4.93
C VAL A 59 -4.40 6.27 -5.46
N ILE A 60 -4.43 5.16 -6.19
CA ILE A 60 -5.65 4.62 -6.78
C ILE A 60 -5.90 3.25 -6.13
N CYS A 61 -7.08 3.11 -5.53
CA CYS A 61 -7.57 1.81 -5.06
C CYS A 61 -8.38 1.20 -6.21
N ASN A 62 -7.90 0.08 -6.75
CA ASN A 62 -8.72 -0.71 -7.67
C ASN A 62 -9.67 -1.56 -6.84
N ALA A 63 -10.97 -1.31 -6.97
CA ALA A 63 -12.06 -2.05 -6.32
C ALA A 63 -13.00 -2.70 -7.34
N ASP A 64 -12.55 -2.80 -8.59
CA ASP A 64 -13.23 -3.54 -9.65
C ASP A 64 -12.83 -5.02 -9.54
N GLU A 65 -13.61 -5.78 -8.77
CA GLU A 65 -13.41 -7.20 -8.49
C GLU A 65 -14.34 -8.07 -9.36
N GLY A 66 -14.41 -7.77 -10.66
CA GLY A 66 -15.33 -8.41 -11.60
C GLY A 66 -15.01 -9.86 -11.96
N GLU A 67 -13.88 -10.40 -11.49
CA GLU A 67 -13.48 -11.77 -11.75
C GLU A 67 -14.45 -12.78 -11.08
N PRO A 68 -14.92 -13.81 -11.80
CA PRO A 68 -15.79 -14.83 -11.23
C PRO A 68 -15.21 -15.45 -9.96
N GLY A 69 -15.97 -15.36 -8.86
CA GLY A 69 -15.58 -15.94 -7.57
C GLY A 69 -14.78 -14.99 -6.65
N THR A 70 -14.63 -13.71 -6.99
CA THR A 70 -14.05 -12.68 -6.11
C THR A 70 -15.18 -11.86 -5.46
N PHE A 71 -15.24 -11.82 -4.13
CA PHE A 71 -16.25 -11.09 -3.33
C PHE A 71 -15.79 -10.89 -1.88
#